data_AF-A0A7S0C7N0-F1
#
_entry.id   AF-A0A7S0C7N0-F1
#
_cell.length_a   1.000
_cell.length_b   1.000
_cell.length_c   1.000
_cell.angle_alpha   90.00
_cell.angle_beta   90.00
_cell.angle_gamma   90.00
#
_symmetry.space_group_name_H-M   'P 1'
#
loop_
_entity.id
_entity.type
_entity.pdbx_description
1 polymer ?
#
loop_
_entity_poly.entity_id
_entity_poly.type
_entity_poly.pdbx_seq_one_letter_code
_entity_poly.pdbx_strand_id
1 'polypeptide(L)'
;ALPTPPLAPPTLSIEFGPNSGPLAGKEGSIVTASRVRARLVSETDNNVTLTLHTGTSEESTIVMARGELQLGILIEQMRREGYELTVSPPKIMTHRDPTTQKEMEPFEEVTIDVDSEYGGALLNLLSGGGGGGGRGGVLLEMTEDVNQGSVRMVFEIPSRGLLGFGPEAATLTRGSAVVNHVFLEMREHAGNLLGVAGDK
;
A
#
# COMPACT_ATOMS: atom_id res chain seq x y z
N ALA A 1 -34.05 -9.81 -4.41
CA ALA A 1 -32.70 -9.91 -3.82
C ALA A 1 -32.41 -8.61 -3.09
N LEU A 2 -31.78 -8.65 -1.91
CA LEU A 2 -31.34 -7.43 -1.23
C LEU A 2 -30.08 -6.91 -1.93
N PRO A 3 -29.97 -5.60 -2.20
CA PRO A 3 -28.77 -5.03 -2.81
C PRO A 3 -27.58 -5.20 -1.87
N THR A 4 -26.48 -5.74 -2.39
CA THR A 4 -25.23 -5.89 -1.64
C THR A 4 -24.43 -4.59 -1.76
N PRO A 5 -23.93 -4.01 -0.65
CA PRO A 5 -23.06 -2.84 -0.74
C PRO A 5 -21.84 -3.13 -1.62
N PRO A 6 -21.45 -2.22 -2.52
CA PRO A 6 -20.26 -2.42 -3.33
C PRO A 6 -19.02 -2.46 -2.44
N LEU A 7 -18.13 -3.41 -2.71
CA LEU A 7 -16.82 -3.45 -2.09
C LEU A 7 -15.95 -2.35 -2.71
N ALA A 8 -15.22 -1.60 -1.89
CA ALA A 8 -14.16 -0.73 -2.39
C ALA A 8 -13.15 -1.54 -3.23
N PRO A 9 -12.67 -0.96 -4.33
CA PRO A 9 -11.77 -1.65 -5.27
C PRO A 9 -10.40 -1.91 -4.64
N PRO A 10 -9.61 -2.85 -5.20
CA PRO A 10 -8.20 -2.96 -4.85
C PRO A 10 -7.43 -1.72 -5.30
N THR A 11 -6.48 -1.28 -4.48
CA THR A 11 -5.67 -0.07 -4.70
C THR A 11 -4.22 -0.41 -5.07
N LEU A 12 -3.78 -1.63 -4.78
CA LEU A 12 -2.38 -2.05 -4.90
C LEU A 12 -2.28 -3.47 -5.44
N SER A 13 -1.22 -3.74 -6.19
CA SER A 13 -0.92 -5.06 -6.75
C SER A 13 0.53 -5.47 -6.51
N ILE A 14 0.74 -6.75 -6.26
CA ILE A 14 2.05 -7.41 -6.18
C ILE A 14 1.99 -8.68 -7.00
N GLU A 15 3.06 -8.97 -7.75
CA GLU A 15 3.21 -10.23 -8.45
C GLU A 15 4.00 -11.22 -7.59
N PHE A 16 3.39 -12.39 -7.34
CA PHE A 16 3.98 -13.50 -6.61
C PHE A 16 4.51 -14.52 -7.60
N GLY A 17 5.74 -15.00 -7.38
CA GLY A 17 6.37 -16.03 -8.20
C GLY A 17 7.07 -17.10 -7.35
N PRO A 18 7.42 -18.25 -7.95
CA PRO A 18 8.28 -19.22 -7.28
C PRO A 18 9.67 -18.62 -7.04
N ASN A 19 10.40 -19.13 -6.04
CA ASN A 19 11.82 -18.81 -5.93
C ASN A 19 12.63 -19.65 -6.93
N SER A 20 13.16 -18.99 -7.96
CA SER A 20 14.06 -19.57 -8.97
C SER A 20 15.54 -19.21 -8.75
N GLY A 21 15.86 -18.58 -7.61
CA GLY A 21 17.23 -18.16 -7.28
C GLY A 21 18.16 -19.31 -6.86
N PRO A 22 19.48 -19.06 -6.76
CA PRO A 22 20.48 -20.07 -6.41
C PRO A 22 20.38 -20.59 -4.96
N LEU A 23 19.57 -19.94 -4.12
CA LEU A 23 19.29 -20.33 -2.75
C LEU A 23 17.93 -21.04 -2.60
N ALA A 24 17.24 -21.30 -3.71
CA ALA A 24 15.92 -21.94 -3.71
C ALA A 24 15.90 -23.24 -2.90
N GLY A 25 14.98 -23.34 -1.94
CA GLY A 25 14.74 -24.53 -1.13
C GLY A 25 15.70 -24.72 0.04
N LYS A 26 16.47 -23.67 0.41
CA LYS A 26 17.35 -23.70 1.59
C LYS A 26 16.66 -23.24 2.87
N GLU A 27 15.63 -22.40 2.76
CA GLU A 27 14.97 -21.77 3.90
C GLU A 27 13.50 -22.17 4.03
N GLY A 28 12.83 -22.49 2.91
CA GLY A 28 11.47 -23.00 2.89
C GLY A 28 11.35 -24.39 2.26
N SER A 29 10.25 -25.06 2.57
CA SER A 29 9.94 -26.41 2.07
C SER A 29 8.99 -26.39 0.88
N ILE A 30 8.30 -25.26 0.63
CA ILE A 30 7.29 -25.13 -0.42
C ILE A 30 7.72 -24.04 -1.42
N VAL A 31 8.26 -24.48 -2.57
CA VAL A 31 8.83 -23.59 -3.61
C VAL A 31 8.04 -23.58 -4.92
N THR A 32 7.10 -24.52 -5.11
CA THR A 32 6.47 -24.73 -6.42
C THR A 32 5.37 -23.70 -6.71
N ALA A 33 5.38 -23.13 -7.92
CA ALA A 33 4.39 -22.16 -8.39
C ALA A 33 2.93 -22.63 -8.20
N SER A 34 2.68 -23.92 -8.47
CA SER A 34 1.35 -24.53 -8.28
C SER A 34 0.85 -24.48 -6.84
N ARG A 35 1.74 -24.67 -5.86
CA ARG A 35 1.38 -24.63 -4.43
C ARG A 35 1.21 -23.20 -3.94
N VAL A 36 2.03 -22.28 -4.41
CA VAL A 36 1.88 -20.84 -4.16
C VAL A 36 0.51 -20.37 -4.67
N ARG A 37 0.18 -20.67 -5.92
CA ARG A 37 -1.12 -20.30 -6.52
C ARG A 37 -2.29 -20.93 -5.79
N ALA A 38 -2.22 -22.22 -5.43
CA ALA A 38 -3.28 -22.89 -4.68
C ALA A 38 -3.54 -22.22 -3.32
N ARG A 39 -2.49 -21.79 -2.63
CA ARG A 39 -2.59 -21.06 -1.35
C ARG A 39 -3.21 -19.68 -1.49
N LEU A 40 -2.83 -18.95 -2.54
CA LEU A 40 -3.42 -17.65 -2.87
C LEU A 40 -4.90 -17.78 -3.21
N VAL A 41 -5.28 -18.79 -3.99
CA VAL A 41 -6.70 -19.08 -4.30
C VAL A 41 -7.46 -19.39 -3.02
N SER A 42 -6.92 -20.24 -2.14
CA SER A 42 -7.54 -20.54 -0.85
C SER A 42 -7.69 -19.30 0.06
N GLU A 43 -6.82 -18.29 -0.08
CA GLU A 43 -6.95 -17.04 0.68
C GLU A 43 -8.20 -16.25 0.26
N THR A 44 -8.58 -16.30 -1.02
CA THR A 44 -9.75 -15.55 -1.53
C THR A 44 -11.07 -16.01 -0.93
N ASP A 45 -11.13 -17.24 -0.40
CA ASP A 45 -12.32 -17.77 0.28
C ASP A 45 -12.60 -17.02 1.60
N ASN A 46 -11.54 -16.56 2.29
CA ASN A 46 -11.64 -15.85 3.56
C ASN A 46 -11.48 -14.34 3.41
N ASN A 47 -10.86 -13.89 2.31
CA ASN A 47 -10.49 -12.50 2.09
C ASN A 47 -11.15 -11.93 0.83
N VAL A 48 -12.37 -11.41 1.01
CA VAL A 48 -13.20 -10.87 -0.08
C VAL A 48 -12.61 -9.64 -0.79
N THR A 49 -11.53 -9.05 -0.27
CA THR A 49 -10.89 -7.88 -0.87
C THR A 49 -9.69 -8.25 -1.75
N LEU A 50 -9.31 -9.52 -1.82
CA LEU A 50 -8.26 -9.99 -2.73
C LEU A 50 -8.82 -10.36 -4.09
N THR A 51 -8.13 -9.93 -5.13
CA THR A 51 -8.39 -10.35 -6.52
C THR A 51 -7.13 -10.95 -7.11
N LEU A 52 -7.26 -12.09 -7.79
CA LEU A 52 -6.14 -12.81 -8.39
C LEU A 52 -6.21 -12.75 -9.92
N HIS A 53 -5.07 -12.50 -10.54
CA HIS A 53 -4.87 -12.56 -11.99
C HIS A 53 -3.65 -13.41 -12.34
N THR A 54 -3.63 -13.97 -13.55
CA THR A 54 -2.41 -14.58 -14.10
C THR A 54 -1.32 -13.51 -14.21
N GLY A 55 -0.10 -13.86 -13.79
CA GLY A 55 1.03 -12.94 -13.84
C GLY A 55 1.64 -12.78 -15.24
N THR A 56 2.79 -12.13 -15.27
CA THR A 56 3.61 -11.94 -16.47
C THR A 56 4.21 -13.24 -17.00
N SER A 57 4.33 -14.26 -16.14
CA SER A 57 4.71 -15.62 -16.50
C SER A 57 3.60 -16.60 -16.12
N GLU A 58 3.60 -17.80 -16.73
CA GLU A 58 2.63 -18.85 -16.38
C GLU A 58 2.76 -19.32 -14.92
N GLU A 59 3.94 -19.12 -14.33
CA GLU A 59 4.26 -19.52 -12.96
C GLU A 59 4.01 -18.41 -11.94
N SER A 60 3.68 -17.19 -12.37
CA SER A 60 3.42 -16.06 -11.49
C SER A 60 1.94 -15.71 -11.38
N THR A 61 1.57 -15.10 -10.27
CA THR A 61 0.19 -14.69 -9.95
C THR A 61 0.20 -13.25 -9.47
N ILE A 62 -0.54 -12.37 -10.13
CA ILE A 62 -0.77 -11.01 -9.65
C ILE A 62 -1.85 -11.06 -8.59
N VAL A 63 -1.54 -10.53 -7.41
CA VAL A 63 -2.45 -10.40 -6.27
C VAL A 63 -2.74 -8.92 -6.09
N MET A 64 -4.02 -8.57 -6.17
CA MET A 64 -4.52 -7.22 -5.95
C MET A 64 -5.20 -7.15 -4.59
N ALA A 65 -4.94 -6.08 -3.84
CA ALA A 65 -5.40 -5.89 -2.47
C ALA A 65 -5.71 -4.40 -2.19
N ARG A 66 -6.26 -4.11 -1.01
CA ARG A 66 -6.63 -2.75 -0.60
C ARG A 66 -5.51 -1.94 0.05
N GLY A 67 -4.34 -2.53 0.25
CA GLY A 67 -3.21 -1.83 0.84
C GLY A 67 -2.00 -2.72 1.05
N GLU A 68 -0.86 -2.10 1.30
CA GLU A 68 0.43 -2.76 1.51
C GLU A 68 0.40 -3.71 2.72
N LEU A 69 -0.23 -3.27 3.83
CA LEU A 69 -0.30 -4.06 5.06
C LEU A 69 -1.01 -5.40 4.86
N GLN A 70 -2.10 -5.43 4.08
CA GLN A 70 -2.84 -6.65 3.80
C GLN A 70 -1.95 -7.70 3.10
N LEU A 71 -1.18 -7.27 2.10
CA LEU A 71 -0.26 -8.16 1.38
C LEU A 71 0.95 -8.54 2.24
N GLY A 72 1.46 -7.62 3.06
CA GLY A 72 2.53 -7.91 4.01
C GLY A 72 2.15 -9.01 5.00
N ILE A 73 0.93 -8.97 5.53
CA ILE A 73 0.39 -10.02 6.41
C ILE A 73 0.31 -11.36 5.67
N LEU A 74 -0.23 -11.37 4.45
CA LEU A 74 -0.34 -12.60 3.64
C LEU A 74 1.04 -13.21 3.35
N ILE A 75 2.01 -12.38 2.94
CA ILE A 75 3.39 -12.82 2.68
C ILE A 75 4.02 -13.41 3.95
N GLU A 76 3.88 -12.74 5.09
CA GLU A 76 4.44 -13.20 6.36
C GLU A 76 3.76 -14.50 6.86
N GLN A 77 2.45 -14.66 6.64
CA GLN A 77 1.74 -15.90 6.93
C GLN A 77 2.27 -17.05 6.06
N MET A 78 2.38 -16.85 4.75
CA MET A 78 2.94 -17.86 3.84
C MET A 78 4.39 -18.20 4.21
N ARG A 79 5.20 -17.22 4.61
CA ARG A 79 6.57 -17.46 5.10
C ARG A 79 6.57 -18.37 6.34
N ARG A 80 5.67 -18.13 7.31
CA ARG A 80 5.51 -18.96 8.51
C ARG A 80 4.97 -20.37 8.22
N GLU A 81 4.18 -20.51 7.16
CA GLU A 81 3.72 -21.80 6.63
C GLU A 81 4.83 -22.57 5.88
N GLY A 82 6.00 -21.96 5.67
CA GLY A 82 7.16 -22.59 5.03
C GLY A 82 7.23 -22.41 3.52
N TYR A 83 6.48 -21.46 2.97
CA TYR A 83 6.59 -21.06 1.57
C TYR A 83 7.86 -20.24 1.34
N GLU A 84 8.49 -20.51 0.21
CA GLU A 84 9.62 -19.76 -0.29
C GLU A 84 9.26 -19.25 -1.69
N LEU A 85 9.09 -17.93 -1.80
CA LEU A 85 8.51 -17.26 -2.94
C LEU A 85 9.22 -15.93 -3.20
N THR A 86 9.03 -15.41 -4.40
CA THR A 86 9.49 -14.06 -4.78
C THR A 86 8.28 -13.15 -4.95
N VAL A 87 8.47 -11.87 -4.66
CA VAL A 87 7.45 -10.83 -4.87
C VAL A 87 8.03 -9.67 -5.65
N SER A 88 7.24 -9.10 -6.55
CA SER A 88 7.59 -7.82 -7.20
C SER A 88 7.44 -6.65 -6.21
N PRO A 89 8.07 -5.49 -6.50
CA PRO A 89 7.69 -4.26 -5.82
C PRO A 89 6.18 -4.00 -5.97
N PRO A 90 5.53 -3.42 -4.93
CA PRO A 90 4.13 -3.04 -5.00
C PRO A 90 3.89 -1.97 -6.07
N LYS A 91 2.78 -2.10 -6.78
CA LYS A 91 2.33 -1.13 -7.80
C LYS A 91 0.93 -0.65 -7.49
N ILE A 92 0.74 0.66 -7.47
CA ILE A 92 -0.59 1.25 -7.34
C ILE A 92 -1.42 0.97 -8.59
N MET A 93 -2.68 0.62 -8.38
CA MET A 93 -3.61 0.36 -9.45
C MET A 93 -4.14 1.67 -10.02
N THR A 94 -3.75 1.98 -11.25
CA THR A 94 -4.35 3.07 -12.03
C THR A 94 -5.30 2.52 -13.08
N HIS A 95 -6.27 3.33 -13.49
CA HIS A 95 -7.12 3.00 -14.65
C HIS A 95 -7.41 4.26 -15.45
N ARG A 96 -7.84 4.09 -16.71
CA ARG A 96 -8.35 5.21 -17.50
C ARG A 96 -9.84 5.38 -17.25
N ASP A 97 -10.25 6.59 -16.92
CA ASP A 97 -11.66 6.96 -16.85
C ASP A 97 -12.31 6.74 -18.24
N PRO A 98 -13.41 5.98 -18.33
CA PRO A 98 -14.05 5.67 -19.61
C PRO A 98 -14.60 6.91 -20.33
N THR A 99 -14.99 7.94 -19.59
CA THR A 99 -15.59 9.18 -20.11
C THR A 99 -14.52 10.23 -20.41
N THR A 100 -13.61 10.49 -19.47
CA THR A 100 -12.63 11.57 -19.60
C THR A 100 -11.31 11.12 -20.25
N GLN A 101 -11.08 9.81 -20.37
CA GLN A 101 -9.83 9.19 -20.87
C GLN A 101 -8.56 9.55 -20.06
N LYS A 102 -8.73 10.24 -18.94
CA LYS A 102 -7.67 10.60 -18.00
C LYS A 102 -7.26 9.40 -17.17
N GLU A 103 -6.00 9.38 -16.77
CA GLU A 103 -5.50 8.37 -15.84
C GLU A 103 -5.94 8.73 -14.42
N MET A 104 -6.46 7.72 -13.71
CA MET A 104 -7.03 7.84 -12.38
C MET A 104 -6.22 6.98 -11.42
N GLU A 105 -5.92 7.52 -10.24
CA GLU A 105 -5.25 6.81 -9.14
C GLU A 105 -6.06 6.93 -7.83
N PRO A 106 -5.91 5.97 -6.91
CA PRO A 106 -6.61 6.00 -5.62
C PRO A 106 -6.02 7.08 -4.71
N PHE A 107 -6.91 7.79 -4.01
CA PHE A 107 -6.59 8.73 -2.95
C PHE A 107 -7.11 8.22 -1.62
N GLU A 108 -6.38 8.55 -0.56
CA GLU A 108 -6.67 8.14 0.81
C GLU A 108 -6.64 9.33 1.75
N GLU A 109 -7.47 9.26 2.78
CA GLU A 109 -7.38 10.12 3.95
C GLU A 109 -6.44 9.46 4.95
N VAL A 110 -5.44 10.20 5.41
CA VAL A 110 -4.46 9.72 6.38
C VAL A 110 -4.54 10.56 7.63
N THR A 111 -4.81 9.90 8.76
CA THR A 111 -4.74 10.49 10.09
C THR A 111 -3.46 10.06 10.77
N ILE A 112 -2.70 11.04 11.28
CA ILE A 112 -1.43 10.82 11.95
C ILE A 112 -1.47 11.47 13.31
N ASP A 113 -1.22 10.69 14.35
CA ASP A 113 -0.96 11.17 15.71
C ASP A 113 0.52 11.02 16.01
N VAL A 114 1.17 12.05 16.52
CA VAL A 114 2.63 12.06 16.76
C VAL A 114 3.01 13.04 17.85
N ASP A 115 4.14 12.84 18.54
CA ASP A 115 4.69 13.84 19.45
C ASP A 115 5.00 15.15 18.70
N SER A 116 4.73 16.28 19.34
CA SER A 116 4.80 17.61 18.72
C SER A 116 6.17 17.95 18.14
N GLU A 117 7.25 17.40 18.70
CA GLU A 117 8.61 17.61 18.21
C GLU A 117 8.86 17.04 16.81
N TYR A 118 8.12 16.00 16.40
CA TYR A 118 8.24 15.38 15.07
C TYR A 118 7.19 15.85 14.07
N GLY A 119 6.15 16.57 14.51
CA GLY A 119 5.02 16.98 13.67
C GLY A 119 5.47 17.76 12.42
N GLY A 120 6.37 18.73 12.57
CA GLY A 120 6.91 19.50 11.45
C GLY A 120 7.71 18.65 10.45
N ALA A 121 8.38 17.59 10.91
CA ALA A 121 9.15 16.71 10.04
C ALA A 121 8.23 15.83 9.18
N LEU A 122 7.16 15.26 9.76
CA LEU A 122 6.16 14.50 9.02
C LEU A 122 5.33 15.36 8.06
N LEU A 123 4.97 16.57 8.48
CA LEU A 123 4.27 17.53 7.61
C LEU A 123 5.09 17.84 6.36
N ASN A 124 6.39 18.10 6.52
CA ASN A 124 7.29 18.32 5.38
C ASN A 124 7.44 17.09 4.50
N LEU A 125 7.54 15.89 5.09
CA LEU A 125 7.67 14.63 4.35
C LEU A 125 6.45 14.34 3.46
N LEU A 126 5.24 14.61 3.96
CA LEU A 126 4.00 14.34 3.22
C LEU A 126 3.66 15.42 2.21
N SER A 127 3.67 16.69 2.62
CA SER A 127 3.21 17.78 1.76
C SER A 127 4.26 18.31 0.82
N GLY A 128 5.55 18.27 1.21
CA GLY A 128 6.64 18.84 0.43
C GLY A 128 6.35 20.26 -0.06
N GLY A 129 6.40 21.22 0.87
CA GLY A 129 6.26 22.66 0.67
C GLY A 129 5.73 23.15 -0.70
N GLY A 130 4.41 23.29 -0.84
CA GLY A 130 3.73 24.18 -1.79
C GLY A 130 4.03 24.08 -3.29
N GLY A 131 4.85 23.13 -3.76
CA GLY A 131 5.41 23.17 -5.12
C GLY A 131 5.89 21.84 -5.67
N GLY A 132 5.17 20.74 -5.42
CA GLY A 132 5.42 19.44 -6.04
C GLY A 132 6.64 18.69 -5.49
N GLY A 133 7.02 18.96 -4.24
CA GLY A 133 8.26 18.49 -3.60
C GLY A 133 8.18 17.19 -2.77
N GLY A 134 6.96 16.72 -2.43
CA GLY A 134 6.73 15.68 -1.42
C GLY A 134 5.91 14.51 -1.91
N ARG A 135 5.37 13.72 -0.98
CA ARG A 135 4.53 12.53 -1.26
C ARG A 135 3.13 12.88 -1.80
N GLY A 136 2.85 14.15 -2.08
CA GLY A 136 1.59 14.61 -2.67
C GLY A 136 0.46 14.82 -1.64
N GLY A 137 0.78 14.92 -0.35
CA GLY A 137 -0.21 15.09 0.71
C GLY A 137 -0.71 16.52 0.82
N VAL A 138 -2.03 16.69 0.83
CA VAL A 138 -2.72 17.95 1.10
C VAL A 138 -3.22 17.93 2.54
N LEU A 139 -2.70 18.82 3.39
CA LEU A 139 -3.14 18.94 4.77
C LEU A 139 -4.58 19.50 4.80
N LEU A 140 -5.50 18.74 5.39
CA LEU A 140 -6.87 19.15 5.63
C LEU A 140 -7.04 19.79 7.00
N GLU A 141 -6.50 19.14 8.02
CA GLU A 141 -6.68 19.52 9.41
C GLU A 141 -5.40 19.25 10.21
N MET A 142 -5.09 20.14 11.15
CA MET A 142 -4.02 19.96 12.12
C MET A 142 -4.53 20.45 13.48
N THR A 143 -4.44 19.59 14.49
CA THR A 143 -4.84 19.88 15.86
C THR A 143 -3.70 19.57 16.81
N GLU A 144 -3.32 20.54 17.63
CA GLU A 144 -2.31 20.35 18.67
C GLU A 144 -3.00 20.11 20.02
N ASP A 145 -2.67 19.00 20.67
CA ASP A 145 -3.04 18.77 22.06
C ASP A 145 -1.88 19.18 22.96
N VAL A 146 -1.94 20.43 23.44
CA VAL A 146 -0.92 21.01 24.32
C VAL A 146 -0.80 20.26 25.66
N ASN A 147 -1.86 19.58 26.11
CA ASN A 147 -1.83 18.84 27.38
C ASN A 147 -1.15 17.48 27.23
N GLN A 148 -1.28 16.84 26.07
CA GLN A 148 -0.66 15.54 25.77
C GLN A 148 0.69 15.66 25.05
N GLY A 149 1.06 16.85 24.57
CA GLY A 149 2.30 17.07 23.82
C GLY A 149 2.29 16.41 22.45
N SER A 150 1.10 16.20 21.87
CA SER A 150 0.90 15.49 20.61
C SER A 150 0.21 16.37 19.58
N VAL A 151 0.43 16.07 18.31
CA VAL A 151 -0.21 16.71 17.17
C VAL A 151 -0.94 15.64 16.37
N ARG A 152 -2.20 15.92 16.04
CA ARG A 152 -2.97 15.17 15.05
C ARG A 152 -2.96 15.93 13.73
N MET A 153 -2.67 15.23 12.64
CA MET A 153 -2.73 15.77 11.27
C MET A 153 -3.59 14.87 10.40
N VAL A 154 -4.44 15.47 9.57
CA VAL A 154 -5.26 14.77 8.57
C VAL A 154 -4.87 15.26 7.18
N PHE A 155 -4.52 14.34 6.30
CA PHE A 155 -4.14 14.61 4.92
C PHE A 155 -5.03 13.86 3.93
N GLU A 156 -5.27 14.44 2.76
CA GLU A 156 -5.59 13.66 1.56
C GLU A 156 -4.32 13.44 0.75
N ILE A 157 -4.09 12.22 0.28
CA ILE A 157 -2.86 11.87 -0.44
C ILE A 157 -3.13 10.76 -1.46
N PRO A 158 -2.49 10.76 -2.63
CA PRO A 158 -2.50 9.58 -3.50
C PRO A 158 -1.93 8.36 -2.76
N SER A 159 -2.52 7.17 -2.89
CA SER A 159 -2.03 5.93 -2.24
C SER A 159 -0.55 5.66 -2.55
N ARG A 160 -0.09 6.08 -3.73
CA ARG A 160 1.31 6.00 -4.15
C ARG A 160 2.23 6.74 -3.20
N GLY A 161 1.83 7.93 -2.75
CA GLY A 161 2.52 8.72 -1.75
C GLY A 161 2.65 8.03 -0.39
N LEU A 162 1.87 6.99 -0.09
CA LEU A 162 1.93 6.26 1.17
C LEU A 162 2.80 5.00 1.14
N LEU A 163 3.25 4.56 -0.03
CA LEU A 163 4.12 3.39 -0.14
C LEU A 163 5.38 3.56 0.71
N GLY A 164 5.60 2.63 1.64
CA GLY A 164 6.72 2.66 2.59
C GLY A 164 6.70 3.81 3.60
N PHE A 165 5.64 4.63 3.66
CA PHE A 165 5.56 5.77 4.58
C PHE A 165 5.52 5.33 6.05
N GLY A 166 4.79 4.25 6.38
CA GLY A 166 4.65 3.78 7.77
C GLY A 166 6.00 3.49 8.45
N PRO A 167 6.86 2.62 7.89
CA PRO A 167 8.19 2.35 8.44
C PRO A 167 9.10 3.59 8.49
N GLU A 168 9.01 4.47 7.50
CA GLU A 168 9.79 5.72 7.46
C GLU A 168 9.34 6.67 8.58
N ALA A 169 8.03 6.85 8.76
CA ALA A 169 7.45 7.66 9.82
C ALA A 169 7.82 7.11 11.20
N ALA A 170 7.72 5.80 11.41
CA ALA A 170 8.14 5.15 12.64
C ALA A 170 9.63 5.41 12.94
N THR A 171 10.49 5.35 11.92
CA THR A 171 11.93 5.61 12.09
C THR A 171 12.20 7.08 12.42
N LEU A 172 11.58 8.01 11.68
CA LEU A 172 11.76 9.45 11.84
C LEU A 172 11.30 9.94 13.22
N THR A 173 10.26 9.31 13.77
CA THR A 173 9.60 9.70 15.02
C THR A 173 9.97 8.82 16.20
N ARG A 174 10.95 7.93 16.02
CA ARG A 174 11.38 6.96 17.05
C ARG A 174 10.22 6.10 17.58
N GLY A 175 9.24 5.83 16.72
CA GLY A 175 8.09 4.98 16.99
C GLY A 175 6.88 5.69 17.62
N SER A 176 6.91 7.02 17.80
CA SER A 176 5.75 7.73 18.37
C SER A 176 4.62 7.98 17.37
N ALA A 177 4.91 7.98 16.07
CA ALA A 177 3.88 8.18 15.05
C ALA A 177 2.92 6.98 14.95
N VAL A 178 1.63 7.28 15.08
CA VAL A 178 0.52 6.37 14.78
C VAL A 178 -0.13 6.84 13.49
N VAL A 179 -0.06 6.00 12.44
CA VAL A 179 -0.56 6.32 11.10
C VAL A 179 -1.75 5.41 10.79
N ASN A 180 -2.89 6.02 10.46
CA ASN A 180 -4.08 5.34 9.97
C ASN A 180 -4.49 5.95 8.63
N HIS A 181 -4.97 5.13 7.70
CA HIS A 181 -5.45 5.62 6.42
C HIS A 181 -6.68 4.85 5.94
N VAL A 182 -7.49 5.53 5.14
CA VAL A 182 -8.71 4.97 4.54
C VAL A 182 -8.87 5.45 3.11
N PHE A 183 -9.26 4.54 2.22
CA PHE A 183 -9.59 4.87 0.84
C PHE A 183 -10.74 5.87 0.76
N LEU A 184 -10.55 6.94 -0.01
CA LEU A 184 -11.57 7.94 -0.31
C LEU A 184 -12.24 7.64 -1.65
N GLU A 185 -11.49 7.85 -2.73
CA GLU A 185 -12.00 7.77 -4.10
C GLU A 185 -10.86 7.68 -5.11
N MET A 186 -11.23 7.48 -6.38
CA MET A 186 -10.29 7.58 -7.50
C MET A 186 -10.31 9.02 -8.02
N ARG A 187 -9.15 9.65 -8.13
CA ARG A 187 -9.00 11.00 -8.71
C ARG A 187 -8.01 10.97 -9.85
N GLU A 188 -7.96 12.06 -10.62
CA GLU A 188 -6.97 12.23 -11.68
C GLU A 188 -5.56 12.10 -11.11
N HIS A 189 -4.69 11.42 -11.86
CA HIS A 189 -3.31 11.14 -11.46
C HIS A 189 -2.58 12.43 -11.04
N ALA A 190 -1.99 12.43 -9.84
CA ALA A 190 -1.36 13.57 -9.18
C ALA A 190 -0.06 14.04 -9.85
N GLY A 191 0.37 13.35 -10.92
CA GLY A 191 1.62 13.61 -11.61
C GLY A 191 2.81 12.95 -10.90
N ASN A 192 4.01 13.45 -11.16
CA ASN A 192 5.24 12.87 -10.62
C ASN A 192 5.35 13.16 -9.10
N LEU A 193 5.60 12.13 -8.28
CA LEU A 193 5.82 12.27 -6.84
C LEU A 193 7.29 12.04 -6.51
N LEU A 194 7.88 12.92 -5.71
CA LEU A 194 9.26 12.75 -5.29
C LEU A 194 9.39 11.65 -4.23
N GLY A 195 10.38 10.78 -4.40
CA GLY A 195 10.73 9.74 -3.43
C GLY A 195 9.85 8.49 -3.47
N VAL A 196 8.97 8.34 -4.47
CA VAL A 196 8.15 7.13 -4.62
C VAL A 196 8.70 6.20 -5.71
N ALA A 197 8.80 4.91 -5.40
CA ALA A 197 9.18 3.89 -6.37
C ALA A 197 8.07 3.67 -7.40
N GLY A 198 8.35 3.90 -8.69
CA GLY A 198 7.41 3.63 -9.80
C GLY A 198 7.37 4.70 -10.90
N ASP A 199 7.89 5.91 -10.67
CA ASP A 199 7.89 7.03 -11.64
C ASP A 199 9.11 7.02 -12.60
N LYS A 200 9.58 5.84 -13.04
CA LYS A 200 10.63 5.71 -14.07
C LYS A 200 10.22 4.82 -15.23
#